data_AF-A0A3B0MWR9-F1
#
_entry.id   AF-A0A3B0MWR9-F1
#
_cell.length_a   1.000
_cell.length_b   1.000
_cell.length_c   1.000
_cell.angle_alpha   90.00
_cell.angle_beta   90.00
_cell.angle_gamma   90.00
#
_symmetry.space_group_name_H-M   'P 1'
#
loop_
_entity.id
_entity.type
_entity.pdbx_description
1 polymer ?
#
loop_
_entity_poly.entity_id
_entity_poly.type
_entity_poly.pdbx_seq_one_letter_code
_entity_poly.pdbx_strand_id
1 'polypeptide(L)'
;MKFVILALLALASGLHAAELNLKDLGFVLFGKHGEGSATTVKAGECPLGKLPDSVFLHKTFKKGENFFTWVRPVHGKVHKLVCGSVAVWEAAAGEVLVDLHFVGKPADVKLLHLELFHPAVGSHHLFLKFAAAGALEAHLGMGAFVVAAHGLVAGLPAVEGLPAHPFVHALAAHAAHAAHAGAAGKDGLGAHGAALVAA
;
A
#
# COMPACT_ATOMS: atom_id res chain seq x y z
N MET A 1 -35.14 -6.31 3.90
CA MET A 1 -34.10 -7.31 3.53
C MET A 1 -32.71 -6.69 3.37
N LYS A 2 -32.51 -5.53 2.70
CA LYS A 2 -31.18 -4.90 2.54
C LYS A 2 -30.50 -4.47 3.85
N PHE A 3 -31.26 -3.92 4.80
CA PHE A 3 -30.70 -3.43 6.08
C PHE A 3 -30.24 -4.55 7.04
N VAL A 4 -30.87 -5.72 6.95
CA VAL A 4 -30.52 -6.88 7.81
C VAL A 4 -29.19 -7.50 7.36
N ILE A 5 -28.90 -7.50 6.06
CA ILE A 5 -27.64 -8.05 5.53
C ILE A 5 -26.43 -7.17 5.92
N LEU A 6 -26.57 -5.83 5.87
CA LEU A 6 -25.52 -4.92 6.34
C LEU A 6 -25.27 -5.06 7.85
N ALA A 7 -26.31 -5.23 8.65
CA ALA A 7 -26.18 -5.45 10.09
C ALA A 7 -25.50 -6.81 10.40
N LEU A 8 -25.76 -7.87 9.62
CA LEU A 8 -25.06 -9.15 9.76
C LEU A 8 -23.58 -9.07 9.35
N LEU A 9 -23.24 -8.30 8.31
CA LEU A 9 -21.85 -8.04 7.91
C LEU A 9 -21.08 -7.29 9.00
N ALA A 10 -21.70 -6.28 9.62
CA ALA A 10 -21.13 -5.52 10.73
C ALA A 10 -20.98 -6.34 12.03
N LEU A 11 -21.90 -7.29 12.27
CA LEU A 11 -21.85 -8.18 13.44
C LEU A 11 -20.83 -9.30 13.26
N ALA A 12 -20.63 -9.81 12.03
CA ALA A 12 -19.66 -10.85 11.74
C ALA A 12 -18.21 -10.33 11.64
N SER A 13 -18.00 -9.06 11.28
CA SER A 13 -16.68 -8.43 11.20
C SER A 13 -16.00 -8.22 12.57
N GLY A 14 -16.72 -8.39 13.68
CA GLY A 14 -16.17 -8.22 15.04
C GLY A 14 -15.71 -9.51 15.73
N LEU A 15 -16.19 -10.69 15.31
CA LEU A 15 -16.03 -11.94 16.07
C LEU A 15 -14.70 -12.67 15.81
N HIS A 16 -13.97 -12.33 14.74
CA HIS A 16 -12.70 -12.98 14.36
C HIS A 16 -11.64 -12.03 13.79
N ALA A 17 -11.73 -10.74 14.10
CA ALA A 17 -10.77 -9.79 13.58
C ALA A 17 -9.45 -9.88 14.36
N ALA A 18 -8.35 -10.08 13.65
CA ALA A 18 -7.00 -10.20 14.20
C ALA A 18 -6.26 -8.85 14.19
N GLU A 19 -5.27 -8.74 15.08
CA GLU A 19 -4.19 -7.77 14.92
C GLU A 19 -3.24 -8.29 13.83
N LEU A 20 -2.97 -7.48 12.81
CA LEU A 20 -1.99 -7.76 11.77
C LEU A 20 -0.71 -6.99 12.07
N ASN A 21 0.38 -7.71 12.31
CA ASN A 21 1.70 -7.11 12.49
C ASN A 21 2.50 -7.18 11.19
N LEU A 22 2.83 -6.00 10.65
CA LEU A 22 3.58 -5.85 9.40
C LEU A 22 4.95 -6.53 9.43
N LYS A 23 5.57 -6.69 10.61
CA LYS A 23 6.85 -7.40 10.74
C LYS A 23 6.75 -8.88 10.40
N ASP A 24 5.59 -9.48 10.64
CA ASP A 24 5.39 -10.92 10.48
C ASP A 24 5.10 -11.29 9.02
N LEU A 25 4.76 -10.30 8.19
CA LEU A 25 4.50 -10.49 6.76
C LEU A 25 5.79 -10.64 5.94
N GLY A 26 6.88 -10.04 6.41
CA GLY A 26 8.16 -10.05 5.70
C GLY A 26 8.09 -9.44 4.29
N PHE A 27 9.14 -9.65 3.51
CA PHE A 27 9.26 -9.14 2.13
C PHE A 27 9.41 -10.30 1.15
N VAL A 28 8.38 -11.16 1.09
CA VAL A 28 8.41 -12.34 0.21
C VAL A 28 8.08 -11.95 -1.23
N LEU A 29 9.03 -12.26 -2.10
CA LEU A 29 9.10 -11.85 -3.49
C LEU A 29 8.16 -12.68 -4.39
N PHE A 30 7.37 -12.02 -5.24
CA PHE A 30 6.42 -12.67 -6.16
C PHE A 30 6.52 -12.17 -7.61
N GLY A 31 6.76 -13.09 -8.55
CA GLY A 31 6.73 -12.86 -10.01
C GLY A 31 8.08 -12.44 -10.61
N LYS A 32 8.08 -12.01 -11.90
CA LYS A 32 9.29 -11.47 -12.55
C LYS A 32 9.72 -10.19 -11.81
N HIS A 33 10.91 -10.21 -11.22
CA HIS A 33 11.46 -9.08 -10.50
C HIS A 33 12.16 -8.10 -11.45
N GLY A 34 12.24 -6.82 -11.06
CA GLY A 34 13.07 -5.84 -11.75
C GLY A 34 14.55 -6.24 -11.81
N GLU A 35 14.98 -7.07 -10.85
CA GLU A 35 16.23 -7.86 -10.86
C GLU A 35 15.92 -9.25 -10.29
N GLY A 36 15.98 -10.31 -11.11
CA GLY A 36 15.77 -11.70 -10.69
C GLY A 36 15.19 -12.60 -11.78
N SER A 37 15.55 -13.88 -11.77
CA SER A 37 15.27 -14.86 -12.85
C SER A 37 14.07 -15.79 -12.57
N ALA A 38 13.39 -15.66 -11.43
CA ALA A 38 12.24 -16.50 -11.10
C ALA A 38 11.01 -16.08 -11.93
N THR A 39 10.74 -16.82 -13.01
CA THR A 39 9.69 -16.49 -13.98
C THR A 39 8.39 -17.28 -13.78
N THR A 40 8.36 -18.28 -12.90
CA THR A 40 7.21 -19.19 -12.76
C THR A 40 6.97 -19.60 -11.32
N VAL A 41 5.76 -19.35 -10.84
CA VAL A 41 5.21 -19.93 -9.61
C VAL A 41 4.76 -21.36 -9.93
N LYS A 42 5.14 -22.35 -9.11
CA LYS A 42 4.69 -23.72 -9.29
C LYS A 42 3.17 -23.79 -9.12
N ALA A 43 2.45 -24.28 -10.12
CA ALA A 43 1.00 -24.38 -10.09
C ALA A 43 0.53 -25.21 -8.88
N GLY A 44 -0.42 -24.67 -8.11
CA GLY A 44 -0.94 -25.32 -6.88
C GLY A 44 -0.17 -24.99 -5.60
N GLU A 45 0.95 -24.26 -5.67
CA GLU A 45 1.70 -23.81 -4.50
C GLU A 45 1.66 -22.30 -4.38
N CYS A 46 1.39 -21.79 -3.17
CA CYS A 46 1.57 -20.39 -2.86
C CYS A 46 3.08 -20.15 -2.70
N PRO A 47 3.74 -19.36 -3.56
CA PRO A 47 5.19 -19.10 -3.48
C PRO A 47 5.56 -18.27 -2.25
N LEU A 48 4.54 -17.79 -1.52
CA LEU A 48 4.65 -17.01 -0.29
C LEU A 48 4.65 -17.91 0.96
N GLY A 49 4.51 -19.23 0.78
CA GLY A 49 4.23 -20.16 1.88
C GLY A 49 2.79 -20.00 2.40
N LYS A 50 2.55 -20.45 3.63
CA LYS A 50 1.26 -20.29 4.29
C LYS A 50 1.13 -18.85 4.80
N LEU A 51 0.27 -18.07 4.15
CA LEU A 51 -0.11 -16.73 4.63
C LEU A 51 -0.95 -16.83 5.92
N PRO A 52 -0.94 -15.78 6.77
CA PRO A 52 -1.92 -15.68 7.85
C PRO A 52 -3.35 -15.75 7.31
N ASP A 53 -4.29 -16.35 8.06
CA ASP A 53 -5.70 -16.50 7.64
C ASP A 53 -6.44 -15.16 7.45
N SER A 54 -5.82 -14.06 7.90
CA SER A 54 -6.26 -12.68 7.76
C SER A 54 -5.71 -12.00 6.50
N VAL A 55 -4.88 -12.66 5.69
CA VAL A 55 -4.26 -12.11 4.48
C VAL A 55 -4.62 -12.96 3.26
N PHE A 56 -5.24 -12.33 2.27
CA PHE A 56 -5.62 -12.96 1.00
C PHE A 56 -4.49 -12.90 -0.04
N LEU A 57 -3.76 -11.78 -0.11
CA LEU A 57 -2.67 -11.57 -1.06
C LEU A 57 -1.51 -10.86 -0.38
N HIS A 58 -0.28 -11.28 -0.68
CA HIS A 58 0.94 -10.57 -0.31
C HIS A 58 1.94 -10.61 -1.46
N LYS A 59 2.18 -9.48 -2.14
CA LYS A 59 3.08 -9.41 -3.29
C LYS A 59 4.16 -8.38 -3.05
N THR A 60 5.42 -8.81 -2.96
CA THR A 60 6.57 -7.89 -2.90
C THR A 60 7.36 -7.93 -4.20
N PHE A 61 7.78 -6.75 -4.65
CA PHE A 61 8.84 -6.62 -5.64
C PHE A 61 9.94 -5.71 -5.10
N LYS A 62 11.15 -5.89 -5.62
CA LYS A 62 12.36 -5.16 -5.20
C LYS A 62 13.00 -4.48 -6.42
N LYS A 63 13.52 -3.27 -6.21
CA LYS A 63 14.35 -2.53 -7.16
C LYS A 63 15.49 -1.85 -6.40
N GLY A 64 16.74 -2.22 -6.71
CA GLY A 64 17.88 -1.83 -5.88
C GLY A 64 17.68 -2.32 -4.44
N GLU A 65 17.79 -1.43 -3.45
CA GLU A 65 17.53 -1.77 -2.04
C GLU A 65 16.07 -1.59 -1.60
N ASN A 66 15.24 -0.98 -2.44
CA ASN A 66 13.87 -0.64 -2.09
C ASN A 66 12.89 -1.73 -2.49
N PHE A 67 11.87 -1.89 -1.67
CA PHE A 67 10.76 -2.80 -1.84
C PHE A 67 9.49 -2.01 -2.11
N PHE A 68 8.61 -2.61 -2.88
CA PHE A 68 7.20 -2.29 -2.91
C PHE A 68 6.45 -3.56 -2.57
N THR A 69 5.61 -3.49 -1.56
CA THR A 69 4.81 -4.62 -1.09
C THR A 69 3.35 -4.25 -1.13
N TRP A 70 2.56 -5.11 -1.74
CA TRP A 70 1.11 -5.09 -1.72
C TRP A 70 0.61 -6.15 -0.75
N VAL A 71 -0.28 -5.78 0.15
CA VAL A 71 -1.01 -6.71 1.01
C VAL A 71 -2.50 -6.48 0.87
N ARG A 72 -3.25 -7.53 0.54
CA ARG A 72 -4.71 -7.54 0.60
C ARG A 72 -5.14 -8.36 1.82
N PRO A 73 -5.67 -7.75 2.88
CA PRO A 73 -6.28 -8.50 3.97
C PRO A 73 -7.55 -9.21 3.51
N VAL A 74 -7.96 -10.23 4.25
CA VAL A 74 -9.32 -10.74 4.17
C VAL A 74 -10.22 -9.73 4.87
N HIS A 75 -11.12 -9.09 4.12
CA HIS A 75 -11.96 -8.01 4.63
C HIS A 75 -12.74 -8.43 5.88
N GLY A 76 -12.71 -7.58 6.92
CA GLY A 76 -13.35 -7.86 8.21
C GLY A 76 -12.60 -8.85 9.11
N LYS A 77 -11.43 -9.37 8.70
CA LYS A 77 -10.55 -10.20 9.55
C LYS A 77 -9.35 -9.44 10.13
N VAL A 78 -9.19 -8.15 9.83
CA VAL A 78 -8.16 -7.30 10.42
C VAL A 78 -8.85 -6.09 11.04
N HIS A 79 -8.77 -5.96 12.37
CA HIS A 79 -9.29 -4.76 13.08
C HIS A 79 -8.18 -3.81 13.48
N LYS A 80 -6.92 -4.27 13.47
CA LYS A 80 -5.78 -3.48 13.91
C LYS A 80 -4.56 -3.82 13.10
N LEU A 81 -3.80 -2.79 12.76
CA LEU A 81 -2.55 -2.88 12.04
C LEU A 81 -1.45 -2.27 12.90
N VAL A 82 -0.38 -3.04 13.12
CA VAL A 82 0.80 -2.62 13.88
C VAL A 82 2.08 -2.92 13.11
N CYS A 83 3.18 -2.27 13.51
CA CYS A 83 4.53 -2.61 13.09
C CYS A 83 5.40 -2.81 14.34
N GLY A 84 5.47 -4.03 14.85
CA GLY A 84 6.02 -4.28 16.19
C GLY A 84 5.20 -3.53 17.24
N SER A 85 5.84 -2.61 17.98
CA SER A 85 5.17 -1.80 19.02
C SER A 85 4.46 -0.56 18.48
N VAL A 86 4.58 -0.24 17.19
CA VAL A 86 4.01 0.97 16.59
C VAL A 86 2.59 0.69 16.12
N ALA A 87 1.61 1.38 16.70
CA ALA A 87 0.23 1.38 16.21
C ALA A 87 0.16 2.15 14.88
N VAL A 88 -0.38 1.53 13.84
CA VAL A 88 -0.49 2.12 12.50
C VAL A 88 -1.92 2.53 12.21
N TRP A 89 -2.87 1.63 12.47
CA TRP A 89 -4.29 1.87 12.26
C TRP A 89 -5.11 0.91 13.13
N GLU A 90 -6.28 1.35 13.55
CA GLU A 90 -7.28 0.55 14.24
C GLU A 90 -8.66 0.91 13.69
N ALA A 91 -9.46 -0.10 13.41
CA ALA A 91 -10.73 0.04 12.72
C ALA A 91 -11.74 0.83 13.59
N ALA A 92 -12.33 1.85 12.99
CA ALA A 92 -13.59 2.41 13.50
C ALA A 92 -14.75 1.40 13.32
N ALA A 93 -15.89 1.66 13.97
CA ALA A 93 -17.04 0.76 13.91
C ALA A 93 -17.54 0.53 12.47
N GLY A 94 -17.39 -0.71 11.99
CA GLY A 94 -17.78 -1.10 10.62
C GLY A 94 -16.76 -0.71 9.54
N GLU A 95 -15.63 -0.11 9.92
CA GLU A 95 -14.51 0.13 9.02
C GLU A 95 -13.73 -1.16 8.76
N VAL A 96 -13.23 -1.32 7.53
CA VAL A 96 -12.40 -2.46 7.14
C VAL A 96 -11.18 -1.99 6.36
N LEU A 97 -10.04 -2.63 6.59
CA LEU A 97 -8.86 -2.52 5.73
C LEU A 97 -9.13 -3.29 4.43
N VAL A 98 -8.96 -2.62 3.30
CA VAL A 98 -9.22 -3.15 1.96
C VAL A 98 -7.92 -3.57 1.29
N ASP A 99 -6.92 -2.69 1.28
CA ASP A 99 -5.61 -2.94 0.70
C ASP A 99 -4.54 -2.10 1.44
N LEU A 100 -3.30 -2.58 1.44
CA LEU A 100 -2.14 -1.91 2.05
C LEU A 100 -0.96 -1.98 1.09
N HIS A 101 -0.25 -0.86 0.93
CA HIS A 101 0.98 -0.80 0.14
C HIS A 101 2.13 -0.22 0.95
N PHE A 102 3.24 -0.95 1.04
CA PHE A 102 4.49 -0.46 1.59
C PHE A 102 5.46 -0.10 0.45
N VAL A 103 6.17 1.01 0.57
CA VAL A 103 7.26 1.40 -0.35
C VAL A 103 8.47 1.88 0.45
N GLY A 104 9.65 1.34 0.15
CA GLY A 104 10.91 1.76 0.79
C GLY A 104 11.77 0.60 1.25
N LYS A 105 12.64 0.82 2.23
CA LYS A 105 13.55 -0.22 2.73
C LYS A 105 13.59 -0.27 4.27
N PRO A 106 13.85 -1.45 4.88
CA PRO A 106 13.83 -1.60 6.33
C PRO A 106 14.73 -0.61 7.07
N ALA A 107 15.89 -0.28 6.51
CA ALA A 107 16.89 0.58 7.12
C ALA A 107 16.62 2.10 6.97
N ASP A 108 15.59 2.52 6.24
CA ASP A 108 15.43 3.93 5.83
C ASP A 108 13.95 4.34 5.73
N VAL A 109 13.62 5.31 4.88
CA VAL A 109 12.26 5.79 4.60
C VAL A 109 11.31 4.64 4.28
N LYS A 110 10.15 4.69 4.93
CA LYS A 110 9.05 3.74 4.78
C LYS A 110 7.79 4.53 4.49
N LEU A 111 7.21 4.29 3.32
CA LEU A 111 5.93 4.84 2.93
C LEU A 111 4.88 3.75 3.11
N LEU A 112 3.75 4.09 3.70
CA LEU A 112 2.62 3.19 3.86
C LEU A 112 1.35 3.84 3.32
N HIS A 113 0.70 3.17 2.36
CA HIS A 113 -0.63 3.52 1.91
C HIS A 113 -1.62 2.49 2.46
N LEU A 114 -2.69 2.98 3.10
CA LEU A 114 -3.85 2.19 3.53
C LEU A 114 -5.04 2.58 2.66
N GLU A 115 -5.73 1.60 2.08
CA GLU A 115 -7.09 1.78 1.60
C GLU A 115 -8.06 1.17 2.61
N LEU A 116 -8.99 2.00 3.04
CA LEU A 116 -9.96 1.70 4.07
C LEU A 116 -11.36 1.90 3.49
N PHE A 117 -12.32 1.09 3.92
CA PHE A 117 -13.73 1.30 3.61
C PHE A 117 -14.51 1.46 4.90
N HIS A 118 -15.27 2.54 4.99
CA HIS A 118 -16.22 2.75 6.08
C HIS A 118 -17.62 3.00 5.50
N PRO A 119 -18.68 2.32 6.00
CA PRO A 119 -20.04 2.47 5.48
C PRO A 119 -20.60 3.90 5.42
N ALA A 120 -20.09 4.82 6.24
CA ALA A 120 -20.59 6.20 6.34
C ALA A 120 -19.90 7.15 5.33
N VAL A 121 -18.67 6.85 4.91
CA VAL A 121 -17.86 7.76 4.07
C VAL A 121 -17.35 7.12 2.77
N GLY A 122 -17.51 5.80 2.61
CA GLY A 122 -17.00 5.05 1.46
C GLY A 122 -15.53 4.68 1.58
N SER A 123 -14.87 4.49 0.43
CA SER A 123 -13.43 4.22 0.36
C SER A 123 -12.64 5.50 0.66
N HIS A 124 -11.63 5.39 1.50
CA HIS A 124 -10.71 6.48 1.83
C HIS A 124 -9.29 5.96 2.03
N HIS A 125 -8.31 6.86 1.88
CA HIS A 125 -6.90 6.49 1.79
C HIS A 125 -6.08 7.23 2.85
N LEU A 126 -5.22 6.51 3.57
CA LEU A 126 -4.20 7.08 4.44
C LEU A 126 -2.83 6.90 3.81
N PHE A 127 -2.06 7.97 3.73
CA PHE A 127 -0.70 7.96 3.20
C PHE A 127 0.25 8.39 4.31
N LEU A 128 1.10 7.48 4.75
CA LEU A 128 1.93 7.64 5.94
C LEU A 128 3.41 7.56 5.54
N LYS A 129 4.24 8.38 6.20
CA LYS A 129 5.70 8.31 6.13
C LYS A 129 6.24 7.98 7.50
N PHE A 130 7.06 6.94 7.59
CA PHE A 130 7.79 6.57 8.79
C PHE A 130 9.29 6.76 8.60
N ALA A 131 9.96 7.19 9.66
CA ALA A 131 11.40 7.29 9.74
C ALA A 131 12.08 5.91 9.78
N ALA A 132 13.40 5.87 9.62
CA ALA A 132 14.20 4.64 9.71
C ALA A 132 13.91 3.84 10.99
N ALA A 133 13.85 4.55 12.13
CA ALA A 133 13.56 3.98 13.46
C ALA A 133 12.08 3.57 13.68
N GLY A 134 11.21 3.78 12.70
CA GLY A 134 9.80 3.35 12.75
C GLY A 134 8.84 4.36 13.39
N ALA A 135 9.30 5.54 13.77
CA ALA A 135 8.42 6.63 14.21
C ALA A 135 7.63 7.18 13.02
N LEU A 136 6.33 7.44 13.21
CA LEU A 136 5.51 8.14 12.23
C LEU A 136 6.01 9.58 12.10
N GLU A 137 6.47 9.94 10.90
CA GLU A 137 7.04 11.25 10.60
C GLU A 137 5.98 12.19 10.03
N ALA A 138 5.10 11.68 9.15
CA ALA A 138 4.07 12.51 8.50
C ALA A 138 2.87 11.72 7.99
N HIS A 139 1.73 12.40 7.93
CA HIS A 139 0.61 12.07 7.05
C HIS A 139 0.78 12.88 5.76
N LEU A 140 0.79 12.21 4.61
CA LEU A 140 1.01 12.81 3.30
C LEU A 140 -0.32 12.97 2.55
N GLY A 141 -0.35 13.93 1.63
CA GLY A 141 -1.33 13.90 0.54
C GLY A 141 -0.94 12.89 -0.53
N MET A 142 -1.91 12.40 -1.32
CA MET A 142 -1.68 11.42 -2.39
C MET A 142 -0.55 11.84 -3.35
N GLY A 143 -0.51 13.11 -3.76
CA GLY A 143 0.52 13.62 -4.67
C GLY A 143 1.93 13.50 -4.09
N ALA A 144 2.13 13.95 -2.84
CA ALA A 144 3.42 13.86 -2.15
C ALA A 144 3.85 12.40 -1.94
N PHE A 145 2.89 11.52 -1.62
CA PHE A 145 3.15 10.09 -1.47
C PHE A 145 3.58 9.45 -2.80
N VAL A 146 2.89 9.75 -3.90
CA VAL A 146 3.21 9.22 -5.23
C VAL A 146 4.59 9.70 -5.70
N VAL A 147 4.93 10.98 -5.50
CA VAL A 147 6.27 11.51 -5.78
C VAL A 147 7.34 10.76 -4.99
N ALA A 148 7.13 10.59 -3.68
CA ALA A 148 8.08 9.89 -2.82
C ALA A 148 8.24 8.41 -3.21
N ALA A 149 7.14 7.72 -3.56
CA ALA A 149 7.16 6.33 -4.00
C ALA A 149 7.96 6.16 -5.30
N HIS A 150 7.78 7.05 -6.27
CA HIS A 150 8.58 7.07 -7.51
C HIS A 150 10.07 7.31 -7.25
N GLY A 151 10.39 8.18 -6.30
CA GLY A 151 11.78 8.45 -5.90
C GLY A 151 12.48 7.24 -5.28
N LEU A 152 11.74 6.40 -4.54
CA LEU A 152 12.27 5.18 -3.94
C LEU A 152 12.35 4.02 -4.94
N VAL A 153 11.34 3.86 -5.79
CA VAL A 153 11.19 2.70 -6.65
C VAL A 153 10.95 3.14 -8.09
N ALA A 154 12.05 3.39 -8.81
CA ALA A 154 12.02 3.79 -10.21
C ALA A 154 11.35 2.74 -11.10
N GLY A 155 10.47 3.19 -12.00
CA GLY A 155 9.77 2.35 -12.97
C GLY A 155 8.61 1.52 -12.38
N LEU A 156 8.22 1.77 -11.12
CA LEU A 156 7.11 1.09 -10.45
C LEU A 156 5.82 0.95 -11.29
N PRO A 157 5.31 1.96 -12.03
CA PRO A 157 4.09 1.78 -12.83
C PRO A 157 4.21 0.81 -14.00
N ALA A 158 5.44 0.52 -14.45
CA ALA A 158 5.70 -0.39 -15.57
C ALA A 158 5.91 -1.84 -15.10
N VAL A 159 5.81 -2.12 -13.79
CA VAL A 159 6.00 -3.47 -13.25
C VAL A 159 4.83 -4.36 -13.67
N GLU A 160 5.15 -5.40 -14.44
CA GLU A 160 4.16 -6.37 -14.89
C GLU A 160 3.51 -7.14 -13.73
N GLY A 161 2.21 -7.36 -13.86
CA GLY A 161 1.43 -8.14 -12.90
C GLY A 161 1.15 -7.42 -11.58
N LEU A 162 1.40 -6.11 -11.47
CA LEU A 162 0.78 -5.33 -10.39
C LEU A 162 -0.74 -5.40 -10.55
N PRO A 163 -1.50 -5.74 -9.50
CA PRO A 163 -2.95 -5.74 -9.60
C PRO A 163 -3.45 -4.33 -9.96
N ALA A 164 -4.51 -4.27 -10.76
CA ALA A 164 -5.14 -3.00 -11.10
C ALA A 164 -5.74 -2.36 -9.83
N HIS A 165 -5.18 -1.22 -9.42
CA HIS A 165 -5.56 -0.48 -8.20
C HIS A 165 -5.67 1.01 -8.49
N PRO A 166 -6.54 1.77 -7.79
CA PRO A 166 -6.49 3.23 -7.82
C PRO A 166 -5.09 3.79 -7.59
N PHE A 167 -4.33 3.23 -6.64
CA PHE A 167 -2.95 3.65 -6.36
C PHE A 167 -1.99 3.40 -7.54
N VAL A 168 -2.07 2.24 -8.20
CA VAL A 168 -1.25 1.93 -9.39
C VAL A 168 -1.61 2.86 -10.56
N HIS A 169 -2.89 3.20 -10.73
CA HIS A 169 -3.30 4.19 -11.73
C HIS A 169 -2.76 5.58 -11.39
N ALA A 170 -2.78 6.00 -10.13
CA ALA A 170 -2.20 7.28 -9.70
C ALA A 170 -0.67 7.32 -9.94
N LEU A 171 0.02 6.22 -9.67
CA LEU A 171 1.45 6.07 -9.97
C LEU A 171 1.71 6.22 -11.48
N ALA A 172 0.93 5.56 -12.33
CA ALA A 172 1.05 5.63 -13.79
C ALA A 172 0.73 7.03 -14.33
N ALA A 173 -0.36 7.65 -13.86
CA ALA A 173 -0.75 9.00 -14.26
C ALA A 173 0.31 10.03 -13.90
N HIS A 174 0.88 9.95 -12.70
CA HIS A 174 1.98 10.83 -12.31
C HIS A 174 3.23 10.62 -13.16
N ALA A 175 3.60 9.38 -13.49
CA ALA A 175 4.74 9.11 -14.36
C ALA A 175 4.55 9.68 -15.77
N ALA A 176 3.35 9.54 -16.33
CA ALA A 176 3.00 10.14 -17.62
C ALA A 176 3.07 11.68 -17.55
N HIS A 177 2.49 12.28 -16.51
CA HIS A 177 2.54 13.72 -16.32
C HIS A 177 3.98 14.25 -16.16
N ALA A 178 4.81 13.57 -15.36
CA ALA A 178 6.21 13.95 -15.17
C ALA A 178 7.02 13.86 -16.48
N ALA A 179 6.77 12.84 -17.31
CA ALA A 179 7.37 12.73 -18.64
C ALA A 179 6.94 13.87 -19.56
N HIS A 180 5.65 14.25 -19.53
CA HIS A 180 5.14 15.41 -20.24
C HIS A 180 5.75 16.72 -19.74
N ALA A 181 5.84 16.94 -18.42
CA ALA A 181 6.44 18.15 -17.83
C ALA A 181 7.94 18.25 -18.10
N GLY A 182 8.68 17.13 -18.07
CA GLY A 182 10.08 17.07 -18.47
C GLY A 182 10.29 17.37 -19.97
N ALA A 183 9.33 17.00 -20.82
CA ALA A 183 9.29 17.39 -22.24
C ALA A 183 8.80 18.83 -22.46
N ALA A 184 8.00 19.37 -21.53
CA ALA A 184 7.39 20.70 -21.54
C ALA A 184 8.09 21.69 -20.60
N GLY A 185 9.40 21.51 -20.35
CA GLY A 185 10.26 22.43 -19.58
C GLY A 185 10.43 23.82 -20.19
N LYS A 186 9.39 24.40 -20.81
CA LYS A 186 9.28 25.78 -21.26
C LYS A 186 8.31 26.61 -20.41
N ASP A 187 7.53 26.00 -19.51
CA ASP A 187 6.34 26.66 -18.95
C ASP A 187 6.44 26.95 -17.42
N GLY A 188 7.58 26.67 -16.79
CA GLY A 188 7.91 27.19 -15.45
C GLY A 188 7.16 26.61 -14.24
N LEU A 189 6.22 25.68 -14.42
CA LEU A 189 5.62 24.91 -13.32
C LEU A 189 6.50 23.70 -13.02
N GLY A 190 7.25 23.76 -11.92
CA GLY A 190 8.21 22.71 -11.55
C GLY A 190 7.59 21.31 -11.50
N ALA A 191 8.33 20.31 -11.99
CA ALA A 191 7.95 18.90 -12.11
C ALA A 191 7.66 18.17 -10.77
N HIS A 192 7.66 18.91 -9.66
CA HIS A 192 7.36 18.42 -8.33
C HIS A 192 6.27 19.33 -7.80
N GLY A 193 5.06 18.78 -7.65
CA GLY A 193 3.91 19.46 -7.05
C GLY A 193 4.12 19.80 -5.57
N ALA A 194 5.17 20.57 -5.28
CA ALA A 194 5.41 21.23 -4.02
C ALA A 194 4.41 22.38 -3.92
N ALA A 195 3.18 22.03 -3.55
CA ALA A 195 2.42 22.94 -2.70
C ALA A 195 3.17 22.97 -1.35
N LEU A 196 4.13 23.90 -1.24
CA LEU A 196 4.49 24.48 0.04
C LEU A 196 3.20 25.10 0.59
N VAL A 197 2.47 24.34 1.39
CA VAL A 197 1.46 24.94 2.26
C VAL A 197 2.24 25.59 3.39
N ALA A 198 2.63 26.84 3.17
CA ALA A 198 3.00 27.73 4.25
C ALA A 198 1.70 28.23 4.91
N ALA A 199 1.50 27.83 6.15
CA ALA A 199 0.70 28.54 7.15
C ALA A 199 1.26 28.16 8.53
#